data_AF-A0A1Z5SYZ2-F1
#
_entry.id   AF-A0A1Z5SYZ2-F1
#
_cell.length_a   1.000
_cell.length_b   1.000
_cell.length_c   1.000
_cell.angle_alpha   90.00
_cell.angle_beta   90.00
_cell.angle_gamma   90.00
#
_symmetry.space_group_name_H-M   'P 1'
#
loop_
_entity.id
_entity.type
_entity.pdbx_description
1 polymer ?
#
loop_
_entity_poly.entity_id
_entity_poly.type
_entity_poly.pdbx_seq_one_letter_code
_entity_poly.pdbx_strand_id
1 'polypeptide(L)'
;MYDVHQNQTTGWRLKNEDKTVIVPIMRGGEPMAFGVSEAFPKAVFHHAKEPEEVLKKHLDGMKAVVLVDAVINEGETIAGFVKHIRQINPNIDIVVMAGVTQRDAVHGPKILTRALSGCGKVTLVTLRTSERKYKGQGATDTGDRLFNTTHILKEL
;
A
#
# COMPACT_ATOMS: atom_id res chain seq x y z
N MET A 1 15.18 -23.42 -11.86
CA MET A 1 14.01 -23.79 -11.04
C MET A 1 13.73 -25.26 -11.32
N TYR A 2 13.17 -25.99 -10.38
CA TYR A 2 12.73 -27.37 -10.60
C TYR A 2 11.21 -27.41 -10.60
N ASP A 3 10.61 -28.24 -11.45
CA ASP A 3 9.17 -28.49 -11.42
C ASP A 3 8.78 -29.36 -10.22
N VAL A 4 7.49 -29.63 -10.07
CA VAL A 4 6.95 -30.49 -8.98
C VAL A 4 7.45 -31.95 -9.05
N HIS A 5 8.10 -32.34 -10.14
CA HIS A 5 8.71 -33.66 -10.36
C HIS A 5 10.25 -33.62 -10.26
N GLN A 6 10.83 -32.50 -9.80
CA GLN A 6 12.27 -32.28 -9.68
C GLN A 6 13.04 -32.24 -11.01
N ASN A 7 12.36 -32.03 -12.14
CA ASN A 7 13.03 -31.80 -13.41
C ASN A 7 13.46 -30.35 -13.52
N GLN A 8 14.65 -30.10 -14.08
CA GLN A 8 15.11 -28.76 -14.35
C GLN A 8 14.19 -28.12 -15.40
N THR A 9 13.64 -26.94 -15.09
CA THR A 9 12.69 -26.26 -15.97
C THR A 9 12.95 -24.75 -16.01
N THR A 10 12.42 -24.11 -17.06
CA THR A 10 12.36 -22.66 -17.18
C THR A 10 11.13 -22.16 -16.46
N GLY A 11 11.33 -21.31 -15.45
CA GLY A 11 10.26 -20.68 -14.70
C GLY A 11 10.35 -19.16 -14.77
N TRP A 12 9.24 -18.52 -14.44
CA TRP A 12 9.15 -17.06 -14.31
C TRP A 12 8.97 -16.70 -12.84
N ARG A 13 9.56 -15.58 -12.44
CA ARG A 13 9.37 -15.00 -11.11
C ARG A 13 9.17 -13.50 -11.24
N LEU A 14 8.62 -12.89 -10.22
CA LEU A 14 8.52 -11.44 -10.16
C LEU A 14 9.92 -10.82 -10.15
N LYS A 15 10.15 -9.86 -11.05
CA LYS A 15 11.42 -9.17 -11.16
C LYS A 15 11.65 -8.38 -9.87
N ASN A 16 12.84 -8.51 -9.28
CA ASN A 16 13.22 -7.83 -8.03
C ASN A 16 12.29 -8.12 -6.84
N GLU A 17 11.64 -9.29 -6.82
CA GLU A 17 10.79 -9.72 -5.70
C GLU A 17 11.50 -9.60 -4.34
N ASP A 18 12.75 -10.10 -4.26
CA ASP A 18 13.65 -10.03 -3.11
C ASP A 18 14.17 -8.62 -2.79
N LYS A 19 13.82 -7.63 -3.62
CA LYS A 19 14.16 -6.21 -3.47
C LYS A 19 12.91 -5.34 -3.47
N THR A 20 11.79 -5.92 -3.07
CA THR A 20 10.50 -5.23 -2.93
C THR A 20 10.13 -5.17 -1.47
N VAL A 21 9.62 -4.02 -1.02
CA VAL A 21 9.08 -3.83 0.33
C VAL A 21 7.57 -3.67 0.22
N ILE A 22 6.81 -4.50 0.91
CA ILE A 22 5.37 -4.35 1.10
C ILE A 22 5.16 -3.58 2.39
N VAL A 23 4.42 -2.48 2.30
CA VAL A 23 4.10 -1.62 3.44
C VAL A 23 2.59 -1.55 3.58
N PRO A 24 1.97 -2.36 4.47
CA PRO A 24 0.59 -2.12 4.87
C PRO A 24 0.50 -0.81 5.63
N ILE A 25 -0.40 0.08 5.18
CA ILE A 25 -0.73 1.30 5.89
C ILE A 25 -1.66 0.92 7.03
N MET A 26 -1.14 1.04 8.25
CA MET A 26 -1.81 0.52 9.41
C MET A 26 -3.01 1.40 9.80
N ARG A 27 -4.14 0.80 10.19
CA ARG A 27 -4.37 -0.66 10.34
C ARG A 27 -5.13 -1.29 9.16
N GLY A 28 -5.81 -0.47 8.35
CA GLY A 28 -6.74 -0.95 7.33
C GLY A 28 -6.09 -1.76 6.21
N GLY A 29 -4.82 -1.50 5.89
CA GLY A 29 -4.13 -2.16 4.78
C GLY A 29 -3.64 -3.58 5.04
N GLU A 30 -3.49 -4.00 6.30
CA GLU A 30 -2.79 -5.23 6.66
C GLU A 30 -3.43 -6.52 6.10
N PRO A 31 -4.75 -6.76 6.24
CA PRO A 31 -5.35 -7.98 5.69
C PRO A 31 -5.17 -8.11 4.18
N MET A 32 -5.22 -6.99 3.44
CA MET A 32 -4.96 -7.00 2.01
C MET A 32 -3.48 -7.22 1.69
N ALA A 33 -2.59 -6.63 2.48
CA ALA A 33 -1.15 -6.78 2.29
C ALA A 33 -0.70 -8.23 2.51
N PHE A 34 -1.32 -8.99 3.41
CA PHE A 34 -1.04 -10.43 3.53
C PHE A 34 -1.27 -11.18 2.21
N GLY A 35 -2.39 -10.92 1.52
CA GLY A 35 -2.64 -11.50 0.20
C GLY A 35 -1.61 -11.06 -0.86
N VAL A 36 -1.10 -9.83 -0.77
CA VAL A 36 0.03 -9.39 -1.61
C VAL A 36 1.30 -10.16 -1.25
N SER A 37 1.59 -10.36 0.04
CA SER A 37 2.77 -11.09 0.50
C SER A 37 2.75 -12.56 0.07
N GLU A 38 1.59 -13.20 -0.01
CA GLU A 38 1.45 -14.56 -0.55
C GLU A 38 1.88 -14.65 -2.02
N ALA A 39 1.65 -13.60 -2.81
CA ALA A 39 2.11 -13.51 -4.19
C ALA A 39 3.58 -13.06 -4.35
N PHE A 40 4.17 -12.50 -3.29
CA PHE A 40 5.55 -12.01 -3.24
C PHE A 40 6.31 -12.63 -2.04
N PRO A 41 6.45 -13.97 -1.96
CA PRO A 41 7.02 -14.65 -0.80
C PRO A 41 8.45 -14.22 -0.42
N LYS A 42 9.19 -13.54 -1.31
CA LYS A 42 10.55 -13.03 -1.02
C LYS A 42 10.60 -11.53 -0.68
N ALA A 43 9.49 -10.81 -0.78
CA ALA A 43 9.46 -9.40 -0.45
C ALA A 43 9.59 -9.17 1.06
N VAL A 44 10.19 -8.04 1.43
CA VAL A 44 10.19 -7.57 2.82
C VAL A 44 8.78 -7.11 3.17
N PHE A 45 8.30 -7.47 4.36
CA PHE A 45 7.02 -7.01 4.88
C PHE A 45 7.24 -6.06 6.06
N HIS A 46 6.96 -4.77 5.86
CA HIS A 46 7.25 -3.71 6.84
C HIS A 46 5.98 -2.95 7.23
N HIS A 47 5.47 -3.17 8.44
CA HIS A 47 4.32 -2.44 8.95
C HIS A 47 4.66 -0.96 9.19
N ALA A 48 3.79 -0.06 8.72
CA ALA A 48 3.92 1.36 9.02
C ALA A 48 2.53 1.99 9.20
N LYS A 49 2.36 2.71 10.30
CA LYS A 49 1.21 3.56 10.55
C LYS A 49 1.40 4.93 9.93
N GLU A 50 2.58 5.51 10.14
CA GLU A 50 2.94 6.85 9.68
C GLU A 50 4.10 6.79 8.67
N PRO A 51 4.23 7.76 7.74
CA PRO A 51 5.31 7.79 6.76
C PRO A 51 6.71 7.67 7.39
N GLU A 52 6.93 8.35 8.52
CA GLU A 52 8.21 8.44 9.22
C GLU A 52 8.72 7.08 9.75
N GLU A 53 7.82 6.11 9.90
CA GLU A 53 8.17 4.74 10.29
C GLU A 53 8.86 3.96 9.13
N VAL A 54 8.82 4.48 7.90
CA VAL A 54 9.61 3.99 6.77
C VAL A 54 10.99 4.65 6.79
N LEU A 55 11.95 3.99 7.43
CA LEU A 55 13.31 4.47 7.60
C LEU A 55 14.18 4.13 6.39
N LYS A 56 15.30 4.87 6.22
CA LYS A 56 16.30 4.61 5.17
C LYS A 56 16.76 3.15 5.11
N LYS A 57 17.03 2.54 6.27
CA LYS A 57 17.44 1.13 6.37
C LYS A 57 16.40 0.14 5.80
N HIS A 58 15.13 0.52 5.72
CA HIS A 58 14.08 -0.32 5.12
C HIS A 58 14.11 -0.25 3.59
N LEU A 59 14.70 0.79 3.01
CA LEU A 59 14.74 1.03 1.56
C LEU A 59 16.14 0.84 0.93
N ASP A 60 17.18 0.68 1.74
CA ASP A 60 18.55 0.48 1.26
C ASP A 60 18.64 -0.80 0.41
N GLY A 61 19.12 -0.66 -0.83
CA GLY A 61 19.22 -1.77 -1.80
C GLY A 61 17.89 -2.21 -2.44
N MET A 62 16.75 -1.68 -1.97
CA MET A 62 15.43 -1.99 -2.50
C MET A 62 15.19 -1.29 -3.84
N LYS A 63 14.33 -1.91 -4.66
CA LYS A 63 13.98 -1.47 -6.01
C LYS A 63 12.52 -1.07 -6.13
N ALA A 64 11.65 -1.60 -5.28
CA ALA A 64 10.23 -1.26 -5.29
C ALA A 64 9.65 -1.18 -3.88
N VAL A 65 8.62 -0.36 -3.74
CA VAL A 65 7.71 -0.33 -2.58
C VAL A 65 6.29 -0.55 -3.07
N VAL A 66 5.58 -1.46 -2.40
CA VAL A 66 4.14 -1.66 -2.54
C VAL A 66 3.46 -1.08 -1.30
N LEU A 67 2.83 0.08 -1.44
CA LEU A 67 1.97 0.65 -0.40
C LEU A 67 0.59 -0.01 -0.50
N VAL A 68 0.08 -0.56 0.59
CA VAL A 68 -1.21 -1.28 0.58
C VAL A 68 -2.17 -0.65 1.58
N ASP A 69 -3.37 -0.32 1.13
CA ASP A 69 -4.45 0.17 1.99
C ASP A 69 -5.80 -0.40 1.55
N ALA A 70 -6.71 -0.71 2.46
CA ALA A 70 -8.03 -1.20 2.09
C ALA A 70 -8.86 -0.13 1.37
N VAL A 71 -8.78 1.12 1.83
CA VAL A 71 -9.61 2.23 1.32
C VAL A 71 -8.81 3.52 1.19
N ILE A 72 -8.66 4.01 -0.04
CA ILE A 72 -8.14 5.35 -0.30
C ILE A 72 -9.32 6.31 -0.41
N ASN A 73 -9.46 7.22 0.56
CA ASN A 73 -10.41 8.34 0.48
C ASN A 73 -9.85 9.46 -0.38
N GLU A 74 -9.30 10.53 0.21
CA GLU A 74 -8.77 11.69 -0.52
C GLU A 74 -7.32 11.48 -0.98
N GLY A 75 -6.64 10.46 -0.43
CA GLY A 75 -5.28 10.08 -0.80
C GLY A 75 -4.16 10.81 -0.05
N GLU A 76 -4.49 11.59 0.98
CA GLU A 76 -3.50 12.31 1.79
C GLU A 76 -2.46 11.38 2.42
N THR A 77 -2.89 10.30 3.06
CA THR A 77 -1.99 9.29 3.65
C THR A 77 -1.03 8.73 2.59
N ILE A 78 -1.56 8.29 1.45
CA ILE A 78 -0.75 7.79 0.32
C ILE A 78 0.25 8.85 -0.14
N ALA A 79 -0.17 10.10 -0.29
CA ALA A 79 0.72 11.17 -0.71
C ALA A 79 1.83 11.45 0.31
N GLY A 80 1.53 11.37 1.61
CA GLY A 80 2.52 11.47 2.69
C GLY A 80 3.58 10.38 2.58
N PHE A 81 3.15 9.11 2.48
CA PHE A 81 4.06 7.98 2.31
C PHE A 81 4.92 8.10 1.04
N VAL A 82 4.31 8.43 -0.10
CA VAL A 82 5.06 8.59 -1.35
C VAL A 82 6.11 9.69 -1.25
N LYS A 83 5.75 10.87 -0.73
CA LYS A 83 6.69 11.99 -0.59
C LYS A 83 7.85 11.62 0.32
N HIS A 84 7.56 11.01 1.47
CA HIS A 84 8.57 10.56 2.42
C HIS A 84 9.52 9.53 1.80
N ILE A 85 8.98 8.50 1.15
CA ILE A 85 9.77 7.48 0.43
C ILE A 85 10.65 8.12 -0.65
N ARG A 86 10.12 9.10 -1.39
CA ARG A 86 10.85 9.82 -2.44
C ARG A 86 11.98 10.69 -1.89
N GLN A 87 11.83 11.25 -0.69
CA GLN A 87 12.92 11.97 -0.02
C GLN A 87 14.08 11.04 0.34
N ILE A 88 13.80 9.79 0.68
CA ILE A 88 14.82 8.78 1.01
C ILE A 88 15.43 8.18 -0.26
N ASN A 89 14.60 7.78 -1.22
CA ASN A 89 15.02 7.18 -2.49
C ASN A 89 14.22 7.75 -3.66
N PRO A 90 14.78 8.74 -4.39
CA PRO A 90 14.08 9.43 -5.48
C PRO A 90 13.65 8.51 -6.62
N ASN A 91 14.31 7.37 -6.82
CA ASN A 91 14.17 6.53 -8.01
C ASN A 91 13.50 5.16 -7.75
N ILE A 92 13.07 4.87 -6.51
CA ILE A 92 12.44 3.58 -6.20
C ILE A 92 11.09 3.42 -6.92
N ASP A 93 10.76 2.24 -7.44
CA ASP A 93 9.43 2.05 -8.04
C ASP A 93 8.37 2.05 -6.93
N ILE A 94 7.29 2.81 -7.08
CA ILE A 94 6.20 2.85 -6.10
C ILE A 94 4.91 2.37 -6.76
N VAL A 95 4.33 1.32 -6.18
CA VAL A 95 3.02 0.80 -6.50
C VAL A 95 2.12 0.99 -5.28
N VAL A 96 0.94 1.54 -5.49
CA VAL A 96 -0.11 1.67 -4.49
C VAL A 96 -1.20 0.66 -4.83
N MET A 97 -1.56 -0.19 -3.89
CA MET A 97 -2.63 -1.17 -4.03
C MET A 97 -3.77 -0.83 -3.09
N ALA A 98 -5.01 -0.80 -3.62
CA ALA A 98 -6.18 -0.56 -2.82
C ALA A 98 -7.38 -1.45 -3.17
N GLY A 99 -8.19 -1.76 -2.15
CA GLY A 99 -9.47 -2.42 -2.37
C GLY A 99 -10.51 -1.46 -2.95
N VAL A 100 -10.57 -0.26 -2.38
CA VAL A 100 -11.50 0.79 -2.82
C VAL A 100 -10.77 2.11 -2.92
N THR A 101 -10.92 2.80 -4.04
CA THR A 101 -10.47 4.19 -4.17
C THR A 101 -11.66 5.11 -4.38
N GLN A 102 -11.79 6.15 -3.58
CA GLN A 102 -12.85 7.12 -3.76
C GLN A 102 -12.65 7.86 -5.08
N ARG A 103 -13.74 8.05 -5.82
CA ARG A 103 -13.69 8.53 -7.20
C ARG A 103 -13.01 9.89 -7.29
N ASP A 104 -13.24 10.82 -6.37
CA ASP A 104 -12.66 12.17 -6.43
C ASP A 104 -11.15 12.22 -6.14
N ALA A 105 -10.58 11.17 -5.53
CA ALA A 105 -9.12 11.07 -5.45
C ALA A 105 -8.48 10.85 -6.83
N VAL A 106 -9.20 10.20 -7.77
CA VAL A 106 -8.68 9.83 -9.09
C VAL A 106 -9.38 10.53 -10.27
N HIS A 107 -10.56 11.11 -10.06
CA HIS A 107 -11.37 11.85 -11.04
C HIS A 107 -11.69 13.26 -10.51
N GLY A 108 -11.86 14.26 -11.38
CA GLY A 108 -12.13 15.64 -10.97
C GLY A 108 -10.86 16.41 -10.61
N PRO A 109 -10.88 17.41 -9.70
CA PRO A 109 -9.70 18.21 -9.34
C PRO A 109 -8.66 17.42 -8.51
N LYS A 110 -8.27 16.23 -8.99
CA LYS A 110 -6.98 15.55 -8.79
C LYS A 110 -6.37 15.71 -7.39
N ILE A 111 -7.07 15.45 -6.29
CA ILE A 111 -6.49 15.66 -4.94
C ILE A 111 -5.21 14.82 -4.80
N LEU A 112 -5.31 13.51 -5.05
CA LEU A 112 -4.15 12.61 -5.01
C LEU A 112 -3.16 12.91 -6.14
N THR A 113 -3.62 13.08 -7.39
CA THR A 113 -2.69 13.33 -8.52
C THR A 113 -1.93 14.65 -8.37
N ARG A 114 -2.57 15.69 -7.81
CA ARG A 114 -1.93 16.98 -7.49
C ARG A 114 -0.99 16.83 -6.31
N ALA A 115 -1.38 16.10 -5.27
CA ALA A 115 -0.52 15.83 -4.12
C ALA A 115 0.74 15.04 -4.52
N LEU A 116 0.64 14.18 -5.54
CA LEU A 116 1.74 13.40 -6.10
C LEU A 116 2.49 14.12 -7.24
N SER A 117 2.11 15.34 -7.60
CA SER A 117 2.82 16.11 -8.62
C SER A 117 4.29 16.30 -8.21
N GLY A 118 5.22 16.01 -9.13
CA GLY A 118 6.66 16.05 -8.86
C GLY A 118 7.23 14.83 -8.13
N CYS A 119 6.41 13.85 -7.73
CA CYS A 119 6.86 12.62 -7.07
C CYS A 119 7.30 11.52 -8.05
N GLY A 120 7.51 11.85 -9.32
CA GLY A 120 7.84 10.87 -10.37
C GLY A 120 6.70 9.89 -10.66
N LYS A 121 7.05 8.72 -11.18
CA LYS A 121 6.08 7.67 -11.51
C LYS A 121 5.58 7.00 -10.23
N VAL A 122 4.25 6.93 -10.09
CA VAL A 122 3.54 6.16 -9.06
C VAL A 122 2.43 5.39 -9.77
N THR A 123 2.35 4.09 -9.54
CA THR A 123 1.32 3.24 -10.15
C THR A 123 0.23 2.97 -9.12
N LEU A 124 -1.03 3.26 -9.43
CA LEU A 124 -2.18 2.91 -8.59
C LEU A 124 -2.92 1.71 -9.19
N VAL A 125 -3.10 0.66 -8.40
CA VAL A 125 -3.91 -0.52 -8.71
C VAL A 125 -5.05 -0.55 -7.69
N THR A 126 -6.29 -0.49 -8.16
CA THR A 126 -7.47 -0.52 -7.29
C THR A 126 -8.50 -1.50 -7.81
N LEU A 127 -9.13 -2.28 -6.92
CA LEU A 127 -10.15 -3.25 -7.33
C LEU A 127 -11.43 -2.57 -7.83
N ARG A 128 -11.81 -1.45 -7.19
CA ARG A 128 -12.95 -0.63 -7.63
C ARG A 128 -12.82 0.82 -7.21
N THR A 129 -13.52 1.68 -7.93
CA THR A 129 -13.77 3.06 -7.47
C THR A 129 -15.11 3.17 -6.75
N SER A 130 -15.27 4.19 -5.90
CA SER A 130 -16.55 4.47 -5.23
C SER A 130 -16.87 5.96 -5.19
N GLU A 131 -18.13 6.32 -5.45
CA GLU A 131 -18.61 7.70 -5.27
C GLU A 131 -18.78 8.07 -3.79
N ARG A 132 -18.94 7.08 -2.91
CA ARG A 132 -19.11 7.31 -1.47
C ARG A 132 -17.78 7.75 -0.86
N LYS A 133 -17.79 8.93 -0.23
CA LYS A 133 -16.73 9.33 0.70
C LYS A 133 -16.97 8.62 2.02
N TYR A 134 -16.14 7.65 2.34
CA TYR A 134 -16.18 7.04 3.66
C TYR A 134 -15.38 7.92 4.62
N LYS A 135 -16.02 8.98 5.15
CA LYS A 135 -15.46 9.72 6.27
C LYS A 135 -15.74 8.90 7.52
N GLY A 136 -14.76 8.12 7.97
CA GLY A 136 -14.82 7.46 9.28
C GLY A 136 -14.86 8.53 10.37
N GLN A 137 -16.05 9.01 10.74
CA GLN A 137 -16.26 9.85 11.92
C GLN A 137 -16.79 8.96 13.04
N GLY A 138 -15.92 8.61 13.98
CA GLY A 138 -16.24 7.88 15.22
C GLY A 138 -16.57 6.39 15.02
N ALA A 139 -16.04 5.53 15.90
CA ALA A 139 -16.37 4.12 16.12
C ALA A 139 -16.70 3.22 14.89
N THR A 140 -16.27 3.57 13.69
CA THR A 140 -16.55 2.89 12.41
C THR A 140 -15.41 3.09 11.40
N ASP A 141 -14.16 3.13 11.85
CA ASP A 141 -13.00 3.07 10.95
C ASP A 141 -12.90 1.72 10.22
N THR A 142 -12.27 1.70 9.04
CA THR A 142 -12.07 0.44 8.27
C THR A 142 -11.27 -0.57 9.09
N GLY A 143 -10.25 -0.10 9.82
CA GLY A 143 -9.50 -0.94 10.75
C GLY A 143 -10.41 -1.52 11.84
N ASP A 144 -11.27 -0.70 12.45
CA ASP A 144 -12.16 -1.20 13.51
C ASP A 144 -13.11 -2.29 13.05
N ARG A 145 -13.60 -2.19 11.80
CA ARG A 145 -14.43 -3.24 11.21
C ARG A 145 -13.64 -4.51 10.92
N LEU A 146 -12.42 -4.38 10.41
CA LEU A 146 -11.57 -5.51 10.08
C LEU A 146 -11.13 -6.29 11.33
N PHE A 147 -10.86 -5.57 12.42
CA PHE A 147 -10.40 -6.16 13.68
C PHE A 147 -11.52 -6.31 14.73
N ASN A 148 -12.78 -6.06 14.35
CA ASN A 148 -13.96 -6.15 15.22
C ASN A 148 -13.87 -5.32 16.52
N THR A 149 -13.23 -4.15 16.48
CA THR A 149 -13.04 -3.24 17.64
C THR A 149 -14.05 -2.09 17.70
N THR A 150 -15.11 -2.12 16.89
CA THR A 150 -16.14 -1.06 16.80
C THR A 150 -16.93 -0.81 18.09
N HIS A 151 -16.98 -1.79 19.00
CA HIS A 151 -17.67 -1.69 20.29
C HIS A 151 -16.83 -1.01 21.38
N ILE A 152 -15.50 -1.11 21.30
CA ILE A 152 -14.57 -0.56 22.30
C ILE A 152 -14.61 0.97 22.31
N LEU A 153 -14.82 1.59 21.15
CA LEU A 153 -14.84 3.05 20.99
C LEU A 153 -16.16 3.70 21.40
N LYS A 154 -17.18 2.93 21.81
CA LYS A 154 -18.46 3.46 22.31
C LYS A 154 -18.46 3.68 23.83
N GLU A 155 -17.42 3.23 24.53
CA GLU A 155 -17.30 3.28 25.99
C GLU A 155 -16.33 4.36 26.51
N LEU A 156 -15.84 5.23 25.63
CA LEU A 156 -15.03 6.43 25.94
C LEU A 156 -15.83 7.70 25.63
#